data_AF-A0AAV6BGQ5-F1
#
_entry.id   AF-A0AAV6BGQ5-F1
#
_cell.length_a   1.000
_cell.length_b   1.000
_cell.length_c   1.000
_cell.angle_alpha   90.00
_cell.angle_beta   90.00
_cell.angle_gamma   90.00
#
_symmetry.space_group_name_H-M   'P 1'
#
loop_
_entity.id
_entity.type
_entity.pdbx_description
1 polymer ?
#
loop_
_entity_poly.entity_id
_entity_poly.type
_entity_poly.pdbx_seq_one_letter_code
_entity_poly.pdbx_strand_id
1 'polypeptide(L)'
;MNETRALQETKKSEALHKSALGLFPGGVNSPVRAFRAVGGNPRIITAARGAYLTDADGNELLDYVLGWRPMLLGHGRPEVVGAVERQLRNGTLFGMTNPL
;
A
#
# COMPACT_ATOMS: atom_id res chain seq x y z
N MET A 1 -30.89 -6.10 7.27
CA MET A 1 -30.35 -5.79 8.61
C MET A 1 -29.74 -7.08 9.15
N ASN A 2 -28.55 -7.00 9.75
CA ASN A 2 -27.66 -8.08 10.22
C ASN A 2 -26.68 -8.65 9.20
N GLU A 3 -25.55 -7.97 9.03
CA GLU A 3 -24.28 -8.52 9.54
C GLU A 3 -23.48 -7.33 10.09
N THR A 4 -23.37 -7.22 11.42
CA THR A 4 -22.27 -6.46 12.01
C THR A 4 -21.01 -7.22 11.63
N ARG A 5 -20.43 -6.89 10.47
CA ARG A 5 -19.16 -7.47 10.04
C ARG A 5 -18.21 -7.24 11.21
N ALA A 6 -17.81 -8.31 11.89
CA ALA A 6 -16.89 -8.22 13.01
C ALA A 6 -15.71 -7.36 12.57
N LEU A 7 -15.27 -6.43 13.44
CA LEU A 7 -14.13 -5.59 13.14
C LEU A 7 -12.97 -6.48 12.74
N GLN A 8 -12.46 -6.29 11.52
CA GLN A 8 -11.36 -7.08 10.96
C GLN A 8 -10.13 -6.96 11.88
N GLU A 9 -9.58 -8.10 12.28
CA GLU A 9 -8.42 -8.19 13.17
C GLU A 9 -7.17 -7.53 12.54
N THR A 10 -6.41 -6.79 13.35
CA THR A 10 -5.24 -5.98 12.92
C THR A 10 -3.96 -6.25 13.71
N LYS A 11 -3.87 -7.36 14.45
CA LYS A 11 -2.77 -7.62 15.39
C LYS A 11 -1.39 -7.57 14.75
N LYS A 12 -1.23 -8.08 13.53
CA LYS A 12 0.06 -8.04 12.81
C LYS A 12 0.38 -6.62 12.37
N SER A 13 -0.61 -5.88 11.85
CA SER A 13 -0.43 -4.46 11.52
C SER A 13 0.01 -3.64 12.74
N GLU A 14 -0.60 -3.88 13.90
CA GLU A 14 -0.26 -3.21 15.16
C GLU A 14 1.16 -3.53 15.63
N ALA A 15 1.56 -4.80 15.60
CA ALA A 15 2.91 -5.22 15.95
C ALA A 15 3.97 -4.56 15.05
N LEU A 16 3.72 -4.55 13.73
CA LEU A 16 4.61 -3.91 12.76
C LEU A 16 4.68 -2.39 12.94
N HIS A 17 3.55 -1.73 13.20
CA HIS A 17 3.55 -0.30 13.48
C HIS A 17 4.34 0.04 14.76
N LYS A 18 4.18 -0.77 15.81
CA LYS A 18 4.94 -0.63 17.06
C LYS A 18 6.45 -0.74 16.82
N SER A 19 6.90 -1.70 16.01
CA SER A 19 8.30 -1.79 15.60
C SER A 19 8.75 -0.56 14.80
N ALA A 20 7.91 -0.05 13.89
CA ALA A 20 8.24 1.09 13.05
C ALA A 20 8.38 2.42 13.83
N LEU A 21 7.73 2.57 14.99
CA LEU A 21 7.87 3.76 15.85
C LEU A 21 9.31 4.01 16.31
N GLY A 22 10.14 2.96 16.41
CA GLY A 22 11.56 3.09 16.72
C GLY A 22 12.45 3.42 15.51
N LEU A 23 11.90 3.42 14.29
CA LEU A 23 12.64 3.58 13.03
C LEU A 23 12.29 4.88 12.30
N PHE A 24 11.02 5.29 12.35
CA PHE A 24 10.52 6.46 11.63
C PHE A 24 9.71 7.36 12.56
N PRO A 25 9.76 8.70 12.41
CA PRO A 25 8.90 9.61 13.15
C PRO A 25 7.42 9.27 12.96
N GLY A 26 6.73 8.91 14.05
CA GLY A 26 5.35 8.45 13.99
C GLY A 26 5.13 7.11 13.27
N GLY A 27 6.20 6.31 13.11
CA GLY A 27 6.15 4.97 12.53
C GLY A 27 5.84 4.93 11.03
N VAL A 28 6.00 6.05 10.31
CA VAL A 28 5.63 6.19 8.90
C VAL A 28 6.55 7.13 8.12
N ASN A 29 6.59 6.95 6.79
CA ASN A 29 7.35 7.82 5.86
C ASN A 29 6.54 9.01 5.31
N SER A 30 5.27 9.16 5.69
CA SER A 30 4.42 10.31 5.33
C SER A 30 3.32 10.49 6.39
N PRO A 31 3.10 11.69 6.95
CA PRO A 31 2.26 11.89 8.14
C PRO A 31 0.83 11.37 8.04
N VAL A 32 0.21 11.47 6.86
CA VAL A 32 -1.18 11.01 6.64
C VAL A 32 -1.34 9.51 6.90
N ARG A 33 -0.26 8.73 6.74
CA ARG A 33 -0.25 7.27 6.95
C ARG A 33 -0.30 6.89 8.43
N ALA A 34 -0.06 7.83 9.36
CA ALA A 34 -0.10 7.56 10.80
C ALA A 34 -1.53 7.56 11.38
N PHE A 35 -2.55 7.82 10.57
CA PHE A 35 -3.98 7.76 10.96
C PHE A 35 -4.37 8.69 12.13
N ARG A 36 -3.52 9.66 12.49
CA ARG A 36 -3.74 10.57 13.64
C ARG A 36 -5.09 11.31 13.61
N ALA A 37 -5.60 11.63 12.42
CA ALA A 37 -6.87 12.34 12.25
C ALA A 37 -8.11 11.46 12.46
N VAL A 38 -7.99 10.14 12.33
CA VAL A 38 -9.11 9.19 12.42
C VAL A 38 -8.98 8.23 13.62
N GLY A 39 -7.82 8.24 14.30
CA GLY A 39 -7.51 7.35 15.40
C GLY A 39 -7.17 5.93 14.95
N GLY A 40 -6.85 5.08 15.94
CA GLY A 40 -6.43 3.69 15.70
C GLY A 40 -5.00 3.55 15.18
N ASN A 41 -4.62 2.30 14.90
CA ASN A 41 -3.31 1.97 14.34
C ASN A 41 -3.39 1.90 12.80
N PRO A 42 -2.35 2.36 12.08
CA PRO A 42 -2.28 2.19 10.63
C PRO A 42 -2.36 0.72 10.22
N ARG A 43 -3.15 0.42 9.18
CA ARG A 43 -3.09 -0.90 8.52
C ARG A 43 -1.82 -1.00 7.69
N ILE A 44 -1.09 -2.09 7.84
CA ILE A 44 0.11 -2.36 7.04
C ILE A 44 -0.33 -3.14 5.80
N ILE A 45 -0.18 -2.54 4.62
CA ILE A 45 -0.59 -3.15 3.36
C ILE A 45 0.55 -3.99 2.78
N THR A 46 0.27 -5.23 2.41
CA THR A 46 1.25 -6.20 1.91
C THR A 46 1.09 -6.50 0.42
N ALA A 47 -0.13 -6.37 -0.12
CA ALA A 47 -0.40 -6.56 -1.53
C ALA A 47 -1.55 -5.66 -2.00
N ALA A 48 -1.66 -5.50 -3.32
CA ALA A 48 -2.78 -4.81 -3.95
C ALA A 48 -3.01 -5.37 -5.36
N ARG A 49 -4.28 -5.53 -5.76
CA ARG A 49 -4.68 -6.02 -7.08
C ARG A 49 -6.05 -5.49 -7.47
N GLY A 50 -6.17 -4.95 -8.68
CA GLY A 50 -7.41 -4.33 -9.16
C GLY A 50 -7.84 -3.21 -8.21
N ALA A 51 -9.05 -3.30 -7.66
CA ALA A 51 -9.58 -2.33 -6.71
C ALA A 51 -9.30 -2.68 -5.24
N TYR A 52 -8.51 -3.71 -4.94
CA TYR A 52 -8.37 -4.22 -3.57
C TYR A 52 -6.95 -4.10 -3.02
N LEU A 53 -6.86 -3.82 -1.72
CA LEU A 53 -5.65 -3.97 -0.90
C LEU A 53 -5.77 -5.23 -0.04
N THR A 54 -4.64 -5.86 0.25
CA THR A 54 -4.50 -6.90 1.26
C THR A 54 -3.60 -6.39 2.37
N ASP A 55 -4.06 -6.38 3.62
CA ASP A 55 -3.22 -6.00 4.76
C ASP A 55 -2.37 -7.16 5.30
N ALA A 56 -1.52 -6.89 6.29
CA ALA A 56 -0.62 -7.86 6.91
C ALA A 56 -1.36 -8.97 7.68
N ASP A 57 -2.62 -8.71 8.04
CA ASP A 57 -3.51 -9.64 8.72
C ASP A 57 -4.28 -10.53 7.73
N GLY A 58 -4.16 -10.25 6.41
CA GLY A 58 -4.82 -11.01 5.35
C GLY A 58 -6.21 -10.47 5.00
N ASN A 59 -6.59 -9.31 5.52
CA ASN A 59 -7.88 -8.70 5.20
C ASN A 59 -7.84 -8.06 3.81
N GLU A 60 -8.87 -8.34 3.01
CA GLU A 60 -9.11 -7.63 1.75
C GLU A 60 -9.99 -6.39 1.99
N LEU A 61 -9.53 -5.26 1.45
CA LEU A 61 -10.11 -3.92 1.59
C LEU A 61 -10.38 -3.34 0.20
N LEU A 62 -11.59 -2.84 -0.04
CA LEU A 62 -11.88 -2.06 -1.25
C LEU A 62 -11.15 -0.71 -1.16
N ASP A 63 -10.34 -0.38 -2.16
CA ASP A 63 -9.44 0.77 -2.15
C ASP A 63 -10.07 2.00 -2.80
N TYR A 64 -10.37 3.01 -1.99
CA TYR A 64 -10.72 4.36 -2.45
C TYR A 64 -9.58 5.36 -2.31
N VAL A 65 -8.47 4.98 -1.68
CA VAL A 65 -7.26 5.81 -1.55
C VAL A 65 -6.47 5.80 -2.86
N LEU A 66 -6.41 4.65 -3.54
CA LEU A 66 -5.82 4.49 -4.88
C LEU A 66 -4.39 5.04 -4.96
N GLY A 67 -3.59 4.74 -3.94
CA GLY A 67 -2.21 5.22 -3.82
C GLY A 67 -2.08 6.75 -3.75
N TRP A 68 -3.13 7.46 -3.33
CA TRP A 68 -3.25 8.92 -3.41
C TRP A 68 -3.33 9.47 -4.83
N ARG A 69 -4.00 8.73 -5.74
CA ARG A 69 -4.34 9.00 -7.16
C ARG A 69 -3.66 8.11 -8.22
N PRO A 70 -2.36 7.79 -8.17
CA PRO A 70 -1.65 7.10 -9.26
C PRO A 70 -2.27 5.78 -9.69
N MET A 71 -3.02 5.11 -8.80
CA MET A 71 -3.64 3.81 -9.07
C MET A 71 -5.05 3.96 -9.66
N LEU A 72 -5.28 5.00 -10.48
CA LEU A 72 -6.57 5.28 -11.12
C LEU A 72 -7.10 4.10 -11.95
N LEU A 73 -6.20 3.38 -12.61
CA LEU A 73 -6.55 2.20 -13.41
C LEU A 73 -6.54 0.89 -12.60
N GLY A 74 -6.50 0.99 -11.27
CA GLY A 74 -6.34 -0.13 -10.36
C GLY A 74 -4.88 -0.58 -10.19
N HIS A 75 -4.66 -1.39 -9.16
CA HIS A 75 -3.36 -1.94 -8.81
C HIS A 75 -3.00 -3.14 -9.69
N GLY A 76 -1.72 -3.27 -10.05
CA GLY A 76 -1.20 -4.44 -10.75
C GLY A 76 -1.79 -4.64 -12.15
N ARG A 77 -2.19 -3.56 -12.84
CA ARG A 77 -2.70 -3.63 -14.21
C ARG A 77 -1.68 -4.34 -15.13
N PRO A 78 -2.04 -5.42 -15.85
CA PRO A 78 -1.09 -6.25 -16.60
C PRO A 78 -0.23 -5.48 -17.59
N GLU A 79 -0.80 -4.50 -18.28
CA GLU A 79 -0.09 -3.70 -19.28
C GLU A 79 0.97 -2.80 -18.64
N VAL A 80 0.69 -2.25 -17.45
CA VAL A 80 1.63 -1.42 -16.68
C VAL A 80 2.74 -2.29 -16.10
N VAL A 81 2.37 -3.39 -15.46
CA VAL A 81 3.33 -4.35 -14.89
C VAL A 81 4.28 -4.86 -15.97
N GLY A 82 3.74 -5.34 -17.10
CA GLY A 82 4.56 -5.82 -18.20
C GLY A 82 5.46 -4.74 -18.81
N ALA A 83 5.02 -3.47 -18.88
CA ALA A 83 5.88 -2.38 -19.33
C ALA A 83 7.04 -2.12 -18.38
N VAL A 84 6.78 -2.10 -17.07
CA VAL A 84 7.81 -1.97 -16.03
C VAL A 84 8.79 -3.14 -16.09
N GLU A 85 8.30 -4.39 -16.12
CA GLU A 85 9.15 -5.59 -16.21
C GLU A 85 10.07 -5.58 -17.43
N ARG A 86 9.57 -5.15 -18.60
CA ARG A 86 10.41 -4.99 -19.79
C ARG A 86 11.50 -3.93 -19.58
N GLN A 87 11.14 -2.79 -18.98
CA GLN A 87 12.11 -1.72 -18.72
C GLN A 87 13.18 -2.15 -17.70
N LEU A 88 12.80 -2.92 -16.68
CA LEU A 88 13.73 -3.43 -15.67
C LEU A 88 14.87 -4.27 -16.30
N ARG A 89 14.63 -4.95 -17.43
CA ARG A 89 15.67 -5.71 -18.16
C ARG A 89 16.71 -4.81 -18.82
N ASN A 90 16.35 -3.58 -19.14
CA ASN A 90 17.26 -2.60 -19.72
C ASN A 90 18.02 -1.82 -18.65
N GLY A 91 17.48 -1.74 -17.42
CA GLY A 91 18.04 -1.01 -16.29
C GLY A 91 17.06 0.02 -15.72
N THR A 92 17.18 0.32 -14.43
CA THR A 92 16.29 1.27 -13.72
C THR A 92 16.78 2.72 -13.75
N LEU A 93 18.08 2.92 -13.89
CA LEU A 93 18.73 4.22 -13.89
C LEU A 93 19.90 4.19 -14.88
N PHE A 94 19.89 5.11 -15.84
CA PHE A 94 20.98 5.22 -16.81
C PHE A 94 22.02 6.24 -16.37
N GLY A 95 21.63 7.42 -15.88
CA GLY A 95 22.58 8.53 -15.67
C GLY A 95 22.95 9.28 -16.95
N MET A 96 22.34 8.90 -18.08
CA MET A 96 22.51 9.45 -19.42
C MET A 96 21.13 9.57 -20.10
N THR A 97 21.06 10.27 -21.23
CA THR A 97 19.85 10.39 -22.05
C THR A 97 19.37 9.03 -22.57
N ASN A 98 18.06 8.79 -22.50
CA ASN A 98 17.37 7.60 -22.99
C ASN A 98 16.56 7.95 -24.26
N PRO A 99 16.46 7.07 -25.27
CA PRO A 99 15.64 7.30 -26.47
C PRO A 99 14.11 7.32 -26.22
N LEU A 100 13.66 6.99 -25.00
CA LEU A 100 12.28 7.18 -24.53
C LEU A 100 12.23 8.30 -23.49
#